data_AF-A0A918Q1A0-F1
#
_entry.id   AF-A0A918Q1A0-F1
#
_cell.length_a   1.000
_cell.length_b   1.000
_cell.length_c   1.000
_cell.angle_alpha   90.00
_cell.angle_beta   90.00
_cell.angle_gamma   90.00
#
_symmetry.space_group_name_H-M   'P 1'
#
loop_
_entity.id
_entity.type
_entity.pdbx_description
1 polymer ?
#
loop_
_entity_poly.entity_id
_entity_poly.type
_entity_poly.pdbx_seq_one_letter_code
_entity_poly.pdbx_strand_id
1 'polypeptide(L)'
;MAVRCEPVVSVQRADVHDAVTGHVAWGVLTERDVVAVPGPLDWLRDEGTRIEVLLASAPRNGNEAGFVERIKIADAAVLGLDASPEGAAAFLRLTHDSLHRPVADNFQQRRFEELLAADPDVWRALEGAGAVPPGIRDLPRTRVLGPVRNWELTRRRGFVRDDAGRTVDEVSIRICDWFPTCACLGPWW
;
A
#
# COMPACT_ATOMS: atom_id res chain seq x y z
N MET A 1 -6.02 -20.46 16.71
CA MET A 1 -6.25 -19.03 16.43
C MET A 1 -5.30 -18.62 15.32
N ALA A 2 -5.80 -18.07 14.21
CA ALA A 2 -4.92 -17.53 13.17
C ALA A 2 -4.28 -16.24 13.71
N VAL A 3 -2.96 -16.16 13.71
CA VAL A 3 -2.23 -14.92 14.00
C VAL A 3 -2.68 -13.89 12.96
N ARG A 4 -3.47 -12.90 13.38
CA ARG A 4 -3.82 -11.77 12.52
C ARG A 4 -2.64 -10.81 12.55
N CYS A 5 -1.78 -10.91 11.54
CA CYS A 5 -0.71 -9.93 11.37
C CYS A 5 -1.34 -8.63 10.85
N GLU A 6 -0.99 -7.52 11.49
CA GLU A 6 -1.36 -6.18 11.03
C GLU A 6 -0.86 -5.97 9.59
N PRO A 7 -1.64 -5.28 8.73
CA PRO A 7 -1.14 -4.96 7.41
C PRO A 7 0.05 -4.02 7.54
N VAL A 8 1.08 -4.27 6.73
CA VAL A 8 2.09 -3.25 6.44
C VAL A 8 1.40 -2.16 5.65
N VAL A 9 1.47 -0.92 6.14
CA VAL A 9 0.89 0.24 5.46
C VAL A 9 2.00 1.21 5.07
N SER A 10 2.12 1.45 3.76
CA SER A 10 3.11 2.34 3.20
C SER A 10 2.45 3.39 2.35
N VAL A 11 2.76 4.66 2.60
CA VAL A 11 2.52 5.72 1.63
C VAL A 11 3.55 5.58 0.51
N GLN A 12 3.08 5.68 -0.73
CA GLN A 12 3.86 5.46 -1.94
C GLN A 12 3.67 6.61 -2.91
N ARG A 13 4.74 6.94 -3.63
CA ARG A 13 4.68 7.72 -4.86
C ARG A 13 3.96 6.90 -5.94
N ALA A 14 2.85 7.42 -6.44
CA ALA A 14 2.01 6.75 -7.43
C ALA A 14 2.68 6.64 -8.82
N ASP A 15 3.66 7.49 -9.10
CA ASP A 15 4.45 7.47 -10.33
C ASP A 15 5.62 6.47 -10.28
N VAL A 16 5.93 5.90 -9.11
CA VAL A 16 7.02 4.94 -8.93
C VAL A 16 6.45 3.53 -8.73
N HIS A 17 6.66 2.68 -9.73
CA HIS A 17 6.15 1.31 -9.72
C HIS A 17 6.83 0.38 -8.70
N ASP A 18 8.08 0.62 -8.35
CA ASP A 18 8.84 -0.19 -7.41
C ASP A 18 8.46 0.19 -5.97
N ALA A 19 7.81 -0.72 -5.23
CA ALA A 19 7.32 -0.43 -3.88
C ALA A 19 8.43 0.01 -2.89
N VAL A 20 9.66 -0.47 -3.05
CA VAL A 20 10.77 -0.09 -2.17
C VAL A 20 11.22 1.35 -2.43
N THR A 21 11.35 1.69 -3.70
CA THR A 21 11.81 3.01 -4.17
C THR A 21 10.72 4.07 -4.03
N GLY A 22 9.46 3.69 -4.26
CA GLY A 22 8.31 4.58 -4.15
C GLY A 22 7.90 4.92 -2.72
N HIS A 23 8.46 4.24 -1.72
CA HIS A 23 8.10 4.46 -0.31
C HIS A 23 8.42 5.88 0.16
N VAL A 24 7.40 6.54 0.71
CA VAL A 24 7.49 7.89 1.28
C VAL A 24 7.49 7.83 2.80
N ALA A 25 6.47 7.19 3.39
CA ALA A 25 6.27 7.12 4.83
C ALA A 25 5.55 5.82 5.23
N TRP A 26 5.74 5.41 6.48
CA TRP A 26 4.96 4.34 7.10
C TRP A 26 3.67 4.90 7.69
N GLY A 27 2.60 4.12 7.64
CA GLY A 27 1.33 4.48 8.24
C GLY A 27 0.73 3.35 9.07
N VAL A 28 -0.47 3.61 9.59
CA VAL A 28 -1.27 2.66 10.35
C VAL A 28 -2.69 2.70 9.81
N LEU A 29 -3.25 1.54 9.48
CA LEU A 29 -4.66 1.44 9.12
C LEU A 29 -5.48 1.55 10.42
N THR A 30 -6.17 2.68 10.61
CA THR A 30 -6.96 2.97 11.82
C THR A 30 -8.44 2.60 11.63
N GLU A 31 -8.95 2.81 10.43
CA GLU A 31 -10.26 2.33 9.97
C GLU A 31 -10.11 1.66 8.61
N ARG A 32 -11.17 1.08 8.04
CA ARG A 32 -11.05 0.41 6.73
C ARG A 32 -10.68 1.35 5.59
N ASP A 33 -11.04 2.63 5.70
CA ASP A 33 -10.75 3.67 4.71
C ASP A 33 -9.89 4.81 5.28
N VAL A 34 -9.30 4.67 6.47
CA VAL A 34 -8.49 5.73 7.11
C VAL A 34 -7.12 5.25 7.55
N VAL A 35 -6.08 5.91 7.03
CA VAL A 35 -4.68 5.67 7.38
C VAL A 35 -4.11 6.85 8.15
N ALA A 36 -3.58 6.60 9.34
CA ALA A 36 -2.80 7.57 10.10
C ALA A 36 -1.32 7.49 9.71
N VAL A 37 -0.69 8.63 9.44
CA VAL A 37 0.71 8.75 9.03
C VAL A 37 1.39 9.77 9.94
N PRO A 38 2.25 9.34 10.87
CA PRO A 38 3.05 10.24 11.69
C PRO A 38 4.04 11.08 10.87
N GLY A 39 4.35 12.27 11.34
CA GLY A 39 5.25 13.20 10.68
C GLY A 39 6.73 12.75 10.66
N PRO A 40 7.57 13.45 9.88
CA PRO A 40 7.29 14.70 9.16
C PRO A 40 6.43 14.53 7.90
N LEU A 41 5.69 15.58 7.53
CA LEU A 41 4.61 15.56 6.52
C LEU A 41 4.89 16.46 5.30
N ASP A 42 6.13 16.87 5.06
CA ASP A 42 6.47 17.81 3.99
C ASP A 42 6.08 17.28 2.60
N TRP A 43 6.12 15.95 2.43
CA TRP A 43 5.71 15.26 1.20
C TRP A 43 4.22 15.41 0.87
N LEU A 44 3.35 15.72 1.85
CA LEU A 44 1.93 16.02 1.57
C LEU A 44 1.73 17.41 0.95
N ARG A 45 2.69 18.31 1.16
CA ARG A 45 2.61 19.70 0.68
C ARG A 45 3.18 19.87 -0.72
N ASP A 46 3.86 18.85 -1.25
CA ASP A 46 4.37 18.85 -2.61
C ASP A 46 3.26 18.48 -3.60
N GLU A 47 2.65 19.49 -4.23
CA GLU A 47 1.57 19.33 -5.22
C GLU A 47 2.00 18.51 -6.46
N GLY A 48 3.30 18.43 -6.75
CA GLY A 48 3.83 17.63 -7.86
C GLY A 48 3.84 16.13 -7.58
N THR A 49 3.83 15.74 -6.30
CA THR A 49 3.96 14.35 -5.89
C THR A 49 2.57 13.70 -5.75
N ARG A 50 2.23 12.85 -6.71
CA ARG A 50 1.04 12.00 -6.61
C ARG A 50 1.31 10.84 -5.66
N ILE A 51 0.44 10.68 -4.67
CA ILE A 51 0.56 9.69 -3.61
C ILE A 51 -0.59 8.69 -3.62
N GLU A 52 -0.30 7.48 -3.16
CA GLU A 52 -1.27 6.42 -2.88
C GLU A 52 -0.84 5.62 -1.65
N VAL A 53 -1.73 4.79 -1.14
CA VAL A 53 -1.44 3.89 -0.02
C VAL A 53 -1.30 2.47 -0.54
N LEU A 54 -0.18 1.85 -0.22
CA LEU A 54 0.04 0.42 -0.39
C LEU A 54 -0.19 -0.28 0.95
N LEU A 55 -1.04 -1.31 0.93
CA LEU A 55 -1.27 -2.20 2.06
C LEU A 55 -0.82 -3.61 1.68
N ALA A 56 -0.17 -4.30 2.60
CA ALA A 56 0.25 -5.69 2.37
C ALA A 56 0.12 -6.52 3.65
N SER A 57 -0.49 -7.71 3.53
CA SER A 57 -0.47 -8.69 4.62
C SER A 57 0.92 -9.32 4.76
N ALA A 58 1.31 -9.57 6.01
CA ALA A 58 2.51 -10.35 6.29
C ALA A 58 2.47 -11.73 5.60
N PRO A 59 3.63 -12.24 5.14
CA PRO A 59 3.75 -13.58 4.59
C PRO A 59 3.22 -14.65 5.54
N ARG A 60 2.41 -15.61 5.05
CA ARG A 60 2.11 -16.82 5.84
C ARG A 60 3.34 -17.74 5.99
N ASN A 61 4.24 -17.70 5.00
CA ASN A 61 5.41 -18.58 4.90
C ASN A 61 6.75 -17.81 4.83
N GLY A 62 6.78 -16.56 5.33
CA GLY A 62 8.01 -15.76 5.48
C GLY A 62 8.56 -15.04 4.23
N ASN A 63 8.35 -15.57 3.01
CA ASN A 63 9.07 -15.09 1.83
C ASN A 63 8.22 -14.48 0.70
N GLU A 64 6.89 -14.54 0.80
CA GLU A 64 5.98 -13.99 -0.20
C GLU A 64 5.04 -13.00 0.46
N ALA A 65 4.85 -11.83 -0.17
CA ALA A 65 3.79 -10.93 0.29
C ALA A 65 2.45 -11.67 0.26
N GLY A 66 1.62 -11.41 1.27
CA GLY A 66 0.26 -11.92 1.29
C GLY A 66 -0.60 -11.18 0.27
N PHE A 67 -1.81 -10.82 0.68
CA PHE A 67 -2.64 -9.93 -0.11
C PHE A 67 -2.03 -8.52 -0.16
N VAL A 68 -2.01 -7.90 -1.34
CA VAL A 68 -1.45 -6.56 -1.58
C VAL A 68 -2.52 -5.70 -2.25
N GLU A 69 -2.72 -4.49 -1.72
CA GLU A 69 -3.64 -3.47 -2.24
C GLU A 69 -2.89 -2.16 -2.48
N ARG A 70 -3.27 -1.45 -3.55
CA ARG A 70 -2.89 -0.05 -3.77
C ARG A 70 -4.16 0.77 -3.90
N ILE A 71 -4.34 1.73 -3.01
CA ILE A 71 -5.56 2.53 -2.91
C ILE A 71 -5.19 4.01 -2.97
N LYS A 72 -5.89 4.74 -3.85
CA LYS A 72 -5.73 6.19 -3.97
C LYS A 72 -6.25 6.90 -2.73
N ILE A 73 -5.68 8.07 -2.46
CA ILE A 73 -6.12 8.94 -1.39
C ILE A 73 -7.24 9.86 -1.93
N ALA A 74 -8.34 9.95 -1.20
CA ALA A 74 -9.48 10.81 -1.50
C ALA A 74 -9.30 12.20 -0.86
N ASP A 75 -8.90 12.23 0.41
CA ASP A 75 -8.61 13.45 1.16
C ASP A 75 -7.49 13.21 2.18
N ALA A 76 -6.91 14.29 2.70
CA ALA A 76 -5.92 14.26 3.76
C ALA A 76 -6.20 15.38 4.76
N ALA A 77 -6.26 15.04 6.04
CA ALA A 77 -6.34 15.99 7.14
C ALA A 77 -5.05 15.93 7.96
N VAL A 78 -4.43 17.08 8.22
CA VAL A 78 -3.25 17.16 9.08
C VAL A 78 -3.68 17.67 10.46
N LEU A 79 -3.37 16.89 11.49
CA LEU A 79 -3.53 17.25 12.89
C LEU A 79 -2.14 17.32 13.52
N GLY A 80 -1.92 18.21 14.49
CA GLY A 80 -0.64 18.26 15.19
C GLY A 80 -0.71 19.06 16.47
N LEU A 81 0.20 18.74 17.39
CA LEU A 81 0.53 19.58 18.54
C LEU A 81 1.48 20.70 18.05
N ASP A 82 1.30 21.93 18.55
CA ASP A 82 1.98 23.17 18.13
C ASP A 82 3.36 23.02 17.44
N ALA A 83 3.50 23.64 16.26
CA ALA A 83 4.71 23.96 15.47
C ALA A 83 5.81 22.89 15.23
N SER A 84 5.76 21.70 15.82
CA SER A 84 6.74 20.63 15.60
C SER A 84 6.27 19.68 14.50
N PRO A 85 7.03 19.53 13.40
CA PRO A 85 6.73 18.56 12.35
C PRO A 85 6.62 17.11 12.85
N GLU A 86 7.29 16.78 13.95
CA GLU A 86 7.33 15.45 14.56
C GLU A 86 6.06 15.15 15.38
N GLY A 87 5.42 16.18 15.94
CA GLY A 87 4.15 16.08 16.66
C GLY A 87 2.91 16.12 15.77
N ALA A 88 3.10 16.12 14.44
CA ALA A 88 2.02 16.10 13.47
C ALA A 88 1.70 14.68 12.99
N ALA A 89 0.44 14.45 12.65
CA ALA A 89 -0.05 13.25 12.01
C ALA A 89 -1.01 13.63 10.87
N ALA A 90 -0.90 12.94 9.74
CA ALA A 90 -1.88 13.02 8.68
C ALA A 90 -2.86 11.86 8.78
N PHE A 91 -4.14 12.14 8.59
CA PHE A 91 -5.19 11.15 8.40
C PHE A 91 -5.56 11.18 6.93
N LEU A 92 -5.23 10.10 6.23
CA LEU A 92 -5.46 9.93 4.81
C LEU A 92 -6.72 9.10 4.63
N ARG A 93 -7.75 9.68 4.00
CA ARG A 93 -8.92 8.91 3.59
C ARG A 93 -8.68 8.24 2.26
N LEU A 94 -9.03 6.96 2.17
CA LEU A 94 -8.91 6.14 0.98
C LEU A 94 -10.13 6.32 0.06
N THR A 95 -9.97 6.15 -1.24
CA THR A 95 -11.10 6.23 -2.20
C THR A 95 -12.11 5.09 -2.06
N HIS A 96 -11.75 4.03 -1.35
CA HIS A 96 -12.62 2.92 -0.99
C HIS A 96 -12.04 2.16 0.22
N ASP A 97 -12.89 1.39 0.90
CA ASP A 97 -12.48 0.51 1.99
C ASP A 97 -11.40 -0.49 1.54
N SER A 98 -10.34 -0.60 2.34
CA SER A 98 -9.39 -1.71 2.25
C SER A 98 -10.05 -3.03 2.62
N LEU A 99 -9.60 -4.11 1.98
CA LEU A 99 -9.95 -5.47 2.36
C LEU A 99 -9.16 -5.94 3.59
N HIS A 100 -8.05 -5.28 3.91
CA HIS A 100 -7.41 -5.41 5.22
C HIS A 100 -8.30 -4.83 6.33
N ARG A 101 -8.10 -5.34 7.54
CA ARG A 101 -8.78 -4.83 8.74
C ARG A 101 -7.76 -4.14 9.63
N PRO A 102 -8.10 -2.98 10.22
CA PRO A 102 -7.31 -2.41 11.29
C PRO A 102 -7.24 -3.43 12.44
N VAL A 103 -6.08 -3.54 13.08
CA VAL A 103 -5.92 -4.42 14.24
C VAL A 103 -6.19 -3.57 15.48
N ALA A 104 -7.47 -3.50 15.83
CA ALA A 104 -7.94 -2.71 16.97
C ALA A 104 -7.79 -3.44 18.31
N ASP A 105 -7.51 -4.74 18.30
CA ASP A 105 -7.70 -5.60 19.47
C ASP A 105 -6.79 -5.25 20.66
N ASN A 106 -5.69 -4.50 20.43
CA ASN A 106 -4.71 -4.16 21.47
C ASN A 106 -4.46 -2.65 21.67
N PHE A 107 -5.11 -1.77 20.89
CA PHE A 107 -4.85 -0.33 21.00
C PHE A 107 -5.42 0.26 22.29
N GLN A 108 -4.56 0.86 23.11
CA GLN A 108 -4.96 1.50 24.36
C GLN A 108 -4.93 3.03 24.22
N GLN A 109 -6.07 3.64 23.91
CA GLN A 109 -6.17 5.09 23.72
C GLN A 109 -5.58 5.90 24.89
N ARG A 110 -5.94 5.58 26.14
CA ARG A 110 -5.41 6.27 27.31
C ARG A 110 -3.88 6.17 27.40
N ARG A 111 -3.32 5.01 27.06
CA ARG A 111 -1.87 4.81 27.05
C ARG A 111 -1.20 5.64 25.95
N PHE A 112 -1.83 5.72 24.77
CA PHE A 112 -1.38 6.58 23.68
C PHE A 112 -1.35 8.06 24.11
N GLU A 113 -2.41 8.56 24.73
CA GLU A 113 -2.48 9.93 25.25
C GLU A 113 -1.40 10.21 26.31
N GLU A 114 -1.21 9.29 27.26
CA GLU A 114 -0.15 9.38 28.29
C GLU A 114 1.26 9.40 27.67
N LEU A 115 1.51 8.58 26.65
CA LEU A 115 2.79 8.54 25.94
C LEU A 115 3.03 9.81 25.13
N LEU A 116 2.02 10.28 24.40
CA LEU A 116 2.14 11.49 23.56
C LEU A 116 2.33 12.75 24.40
N ALA A 117 1.75 12.80 25.60
CA ALA A 117 1.97 13.89 26.55
C ALA A 117 3.40 13.90 27.12
N ALA A 118 4.06 12.74 27.19
CA ALA A 118 5.44 12.61 27.67
C ALA A 118 6.48 12.82 26.56
N ASP A 119 6.15 12.44 25.32
CA ASP A 119 7.00 12.53 24.14
C ASP A 119 6.13 12.81 22.90
N PRO A 120 6.30 13.95 22.20
CA PRO A 120 5.46 14.31 21.07
C PRO A 120 5.66 13.42 19.83
N ASP A 121 6.57 12.42 19.85
CA ASP A 121 6.71 11.44 18.78
C ASP A 121 5.48 10.51 18.69
N VAL A 122 4.56 10.85 17.78
CA VAL A 122 3.33 10.09 17.52
C VAL A 122 3.63 8.63 17.17
N TRP A 123 4.71 8.35 16.43
CA TRP A 123 5.04 6.97 16.04
C TRP A 123 5.40 6.13 17.27
N ARG A 124 6.26 6.66 18.13
CA ARG A 124 6.65 6.00 19.37
C ARG A 124 5.46 5.79 20.30
N ALA A 125 4.53 6.75 20.35
CA ALA A 125 3.30 6.61 21.11
C ALA A 125 2.41 5.48 20.55
N LEU A 126 2.29 5.34 19.22
CA LEU A 126 1.54 4.25 18.56
C LEU A 126 2.15 2.88 18.85
N GLU A 127 3.48 2.73 18.79
CA GLU A 127 4.18 1.49 19.18
C GLU A 127 3.93 1.16 20.65
N GLY A 128 4.10 2.12 21.55
CA GLY A 128 3.91 1.91 23.00
C GLY A 128 2.45 1.67 23.41
N ALA A 129 1.49 2.09 22.59
CA ALA A 129 0.06 1.83 22.78
C ALA A 129 -0.42 0.55 22.09
N GLY A 130 0.47 -0.18 21.40
CA GLY A 130 0.16 -1.45 20.73
C GLY A 130 -0.64 -1.31 19.44
N ALA A 131 -0.63 -0.14 18.79
CA ALA A 131 -1.26 0.07 17.48
C ALA A 131 -0.40 -0.41 16.31
N VAL A 132 0.92 -0.56 16.53
CA VAL A 132 1.88 -1.09 15.55
C VAL A 132 2.93 -1.96 16.23
N PRO A 133 3.58 -2.90 15.51
CA PRO A 133 4.65 -3.70 16.07
C PRO A 133 5.87 -2.82 16.33
N PRO A 134 6.57 -2.99 17.47
CA PRO A 134 7.72 -2.16 17.82
C PRO A 134 8.86 -2.32 16.82
N GLY A 135 9.48 -1.20 16.43
CA GLY A 135 10.68 -1.16 15.59
C GLY A 135 10.44 -1.42 14.11
N ILE A 136 9.18 -1.51 13.66
CA ILE A 136 8.87 -1.73 12.24
C ILE A 136 9.36 -0.58 11.35
N ARG A 137 9.34 0.65 11.87
CA ARG A 137 9.85 1.86 11.19
C ARG A 137 11.35 1.78 10.90
N ASP A 138 12.10 1.13 11.78
CA ASP A 138 13.56 1.03 11.71
C ASP A 138 14.05 -0.16 10.88
N LEU A 139 13.13 -1.05 10.47
CA LEU A 139 13.48 -2.16 9.59
C LEU A 139 13.88 -1.64 8.20
N PRO A 140 14.88 -2.26 7.55
CA PRO A 140 15.22 -1.92 6.17
C PRO A 140 14.01 -2.06 5.26
N ARG A 141 13.71 -1.03 4.46
CA ARG A 141 12.58 -1.02 3.51
C ARG A 141 12.59 -2.23 2.58
N THR A 142 13.78 -2.66 2.15
CA THR A 142 13.96 -3.86 1.32
C THR A 142 13.51 -5.14 2.01
N ARG A 143 13.64 -5.22 3.34
CA ARG A 143 13.18 -6.36 4.13
C ARG A 143 11.65 -6.38 4.22
N VAL A 144 11.01 -5.23 4.36
CA VAL A 144 9.55 -5.12 4.52
C VAL A 144 8.81 -5.15 3.18
N LEU A 145 9.25 -4.34 2.21
CA LEU A 145 8.59 -4.16 0.91
C LEU A 145 9.23 -4.99 -0.23
N GLY A 146 10.37 -5.64 0.01
CA GLY A 146 10.98 -6.55 -0.97
C GLY A 146 10.06 -7.69 -1.40
N PRO A 147 9.38 -8.38 -0.47
CA PRO A 147 8.38 -9.40 -0.83
C PRO A 147 7.22 -8.82 -1.65
N VAL A 148 6.78 -7.59 -1.35
CA VAL A 148 5.71 -6.91 -2.10
C VAL A 148 6.14 -6.62 -3.52
N ARG A 149 7.34 -6.03 -3.69
CA ARG A 149 7.94 -5.80 -5.02
C ARG A 149 7.99 -7.08 -5.84
N ASN A 150 8.46 -8.18 -5.25
CA ASN A 150 8.58 -9.46 -5.95
C ASN A 150 7.21 -10.03 -6.36
N TRP A 151 6.20 -9.87 -5.50
CA TRP A 151 4.82 -10.22 -5.79
C TRP A 151 4.27 -9.40 -6.97
N GLU A 152 4.47 -8.08 -6.98
CA GLU A 152 4.01 -7.21 -8.06
C GLU A 152 4.67 -7.53 -9.39
N LEU A 153 5.99 -7.78 -9.40
CA LEU A 153 6.72 -8.19 -10.60
C LEU A 153 6.20 -9.52 -11.17
N THR A 154 5.94 -10.49 -10.30
CA THR A 154 5.40 -11.80 -10.70
C THR A 154 3.99 -11.66 -11.27
N ARG A 155 3.11 -10.90 -10.60
CA ARG A 155 1.74 -10.63 -11.07
C ARG A 155 1.74 -9.94 -12.42
N ARG A 156 2.56 -8.90 -12.62
CA ARG A 156 2.69 -8.17 -13.89
C ARG A 156 3.09 -9.07 -15.05
N ARG A 157 4.09 -9.94 -14.84
CA ARG A 157 4.49 -10.94 -15.84
C ARG A 157 3.38 -11.92 -16.19
N GLY A 158 2.51 -12.25 -15.23
CA GLY A 158 1.37 -13.14 -15.45
C GLY A 158 0.24 -12.52 -16.28
N PHE A 159 0.15 -11.19 -16.40
CA PHE A 159 -0.89 -10.52 -17.19
C PHE A 159 -0.56 -10.45 -18.69
N VAL A 160 0.73 -10.35 -19.03
CA VAL A 160 1.16 -10.28 -20.43
C VAL A 160 1.38 -11.70 -20.93
N ARG A 161 0.47 -12.19 -21.77
CA ARG A 161 0.71 -13.38 -22.59
C ARG A 161 1.36 -12.92 -23.88
N ASP A 162 2.64 -13.21 -24.02
CA ASP A 162 3.38 -12.96 -25.25
C ASP A 162 3.09 -14.10 -26.22
N ASP A 163 2.02 -13.94 -26.97
CA ASP A 163 1.51 -14.94 -27.91
C ASP A 163 1.97 -14.55 -29.32
N ALA A 164 3.28 -14.67 -29.57
CA ALA A 164 3.91 -14.33 -30.83
C ALA A 164 3.38 -15.23 -31.96
N GLY A 165 2.38 -14.73 -32.70
CA GLY A 165 1.97 -15.33 -33.97
C GLY A 165 3.13 -15.28 -34.95
N ARG A 166 3.43 -16.40 -35.61
CA ARG A 166 4.53 -16.51 -36.57
C ARG A 166 4.16 -15.89 -37.93
N THR A 167 2.88 -15.66 -38.17
CA THR A 167 2.33 -15.11 -39.41
C THR A 167 1.23 -14.07 -39.12
N VAL A 168 0.96 -13.22 -40.12
CA VAL A 168 -0.13 -12.23 -40.06
C VAL A 168 -1.50 -12.92 -39.87
N ASP A 169 -1.70 -14.09 -40.45
CA ASP A 169 -2.95 -14.86 -40.32
C ASP A 169 -3.16 -15.36 -38.89
N GLU A 170 -2.11 -15.87 -38.24
CA GLU A 170 -2.18 -16.33 -36.85
C GLU A 170 -2.52 -15.18 -35.89
N VAL A 171 -1.94 -13.99 -36.12
CA VAL A 171 -2.28 -12.79 -35.34
C VAL A 171 -3.71 -12.35 -35.61
N SER A 172 -4.15 -12.36 -36.89
CA SER A 172 -5.48 -11.94 -37.30
C SER A 172 -6.58 -12.82 -36.69
N ILE A 173 -6.41 -14.15 -36.71
CA ILE A 173 -7.35 -15.10 -36.09
C ILE A 173 -7.42 -14.88 -34.58
N ARG A 174 -6.28 -14.70 -33.91
CA ARG A 174 -6.25 -14.47 -32.46
C ARG A 174 -6.88 -13.15 -32.04
N ILE A 175 -6.74 -12.11 -32.86
CA ILE A 175 -7.48 -10.85 -32.65
C ILE A 175 -8.98 -11.10 -32.71
N CYS A 176 -9.44 -11.97 -33.61
CA CYS A 176 -10.87 -12.30 -33.71
C CYS A 176 -11.40 -13.02 -32.46
N ASP A 177 -10.57 -13.79 -31.73
CA ASP A 177 -10.96 -14.39 -30.45
C ASP A 177 -11.25 -13.34 -29.35
N TRP A 178 -10.70 -12.13 -29.48
CA TRP A 178 -10.88 -11.03 -28.53
C TRP A 178 -12.02 -10.08 -28.92
N PHE A 179 -12.34 -9.99 -30.21
CA PHE A 179 -13.42 -9.15 -30.73
C PHE A 179 -14.59 -10.01 -31.19
N PRO A 180 -15.70 -10.08 -30.43
CA PRO A 180 -16.83 -10.96 -30.75
C PRO A 180 -17.54 -10.61 -32.07
N THR A 181 -17.19 -9.47 -32.70
CA THR A 181 -17.74 -9.00 -33.98
C THR A 181 -16.80 -9.22 -35.16
N CYS A 182 -15.62 -9.79 -34.95
CA CYS A 182 -14.76 -10.18 -36.07
C CYS A 182 -15.42 -11.35 -36.79
N ALA A 183 -15.99 -11.08 -37.96
CA ALA A 183 -16.28 -12.14 -38.91
C ALA A 183 -14.94 -12.76 -39.28
N CYS A 184 -14.62 -13.94 -38.75
CA CYS A 184 -13.44 -14.70 -39.15
C CYS A 184 -13.57 -14.99 -40.64
N LEU A 185 -13.03 -14.08 -41.45
CA LEU A 185 -13.01 -14.20 -42.89
C LEU A 185 -11.89 -15.21 -43.27
N GLY A 186 -11.99 -16.47 -42.82
CA GLY A 186 -11.14 -17.60 -43.23
C GLY A 186 -11.02 -17.79 -44.76
N PRO A 187 -10.09 -18.64 -45.23
CA PRO A 187 -9.53 -18.59 -46.59
C PRO A 187 -10.44 -19.13 -47.73
N TRP A 188 -11.76 -19.02 -47.59
CA TRP A 188 -12.74 -19.52 -48.56
C TRP A 188 -13.62 -18.42 -49.19
N TRP A 189 -13.17 -17.17 -49.21
CA TRP A 189 -13.65 -16.10 -50.10
C TRP A 189 -12.48 -15.33 -50.70
#